data_AF-A0AAN7SHS9-F1
#
_entry.id   AF-A0AAN7SHS9-F1
#
_cell.length_a   1.000
_cell.length_b   1.000
_cell.length_c   1.000
_cell.angle_alpha   90.00
_cell.angle_beta   90.00
_cell.angle_gamma   90.00
#
_symmetry.space_group_name_H-M   'P 1'
#
loop_
_entity.id
_entity.type
_entity.pdbx_description
1 polymer ?
#
loop_
_entity_poly.entity_id
_entity_poly.type
_entity_poly.pdbx_seq_one_letter_code
_entity_poly.pdbx_strand_id
1 'polypeptide(L)'
;MEKIRLRNPNALTEKKILCILEDSDFDLDEIPIGSYCILKYDDEYYPAKIVHINEQEYYCCTMTKSGIDHWKWPDKNDLLWSSFQDIVQKIEKPKLANNRGAFLVPEMHKY
;
A
#
# COMPACT_ATOMS: atom_id res chain seq x y z
N MET A 1 37.59 -21.59 31.22
CA MET A 1 36.11 -21.67 31.34
C MET A 1 35.59 -20.27 31.10
N GLU A 2 35.43 -19.85 29.85
CA GLU A 2 34.28 -20.03 28.95
C GLU A 2 33.11 -19.05 29.23
N LYS A 3 33.00 -18.12 28.26
CA LYS A 3 31.95 -17.17 27.84
C LYS A 3 30.63 -17.12 28.61
N ILE A 4 30.19 -15.90 28.90
CA ILE A 4 28.85 -15.43 28.49
C ILE A 4 28.94 -13.95 28.07
N ARG A 5 29.04 -13.68 26.76
CA ARG A 5 28.66 -12.36 26.21
C ARG A 5 27.14 -12.31 26.29
N LEU A 6 26.59 -11.64 27.30
CA LEU A 6 25.19 -11.26 27.31
C LEU A 6 24.97 -10.37 26.08
N ARG A 7 24.23 -10.90 25.09
CA ARG A 7 23.73 -10.08 23.98
C ARG A 7 22.84 -9.03 24.62
N ASN A 8 23.25 -7.77 24.54
CA ASN A 8 22.43 -6.65 24.93
C ASN A 8 21.11 -6.72 24.14
N PRO A 9 19.95 -6.94 24.78
CA PRO A 9 18.68 -7.09 24.07
C PRO A 9 18.16 -5.76 23.47
N ASN A 10 18.83 -4.63 23.72
CA ASN A 10 18.38 -3.30 23.31
C ASN A 10 18.84 -2.83 21.92
N ALA A 11 19.60 -3.63 21.17
CA ALA A 11 20.08 -3.20 19.84
C ALA A 11 18.98 -3.15 18.75
N LEU A 12 17.82 -3.78 18.97
CA LEU A 12 16.70 -3.77 18.01
C LEU A 12 15.74 -2.59 18.19
N THR A 13 15.77 -1.92 19.35
CA THR A 13 14.86 -0.81 19.66
C THR A 13 15.40 0.52 19.14
N GLU A 14 16.73 0.70 19.13
CA GLU A 14 17.35 1.98 18.74
C GLU A 14 17.27 2.26 17.23
N LYS A 15 17.26 1.24 16.37
CA LYS A 15 17.03 1.44 14.93
C LYS A 15 15.58 1.75 14.58
N LYS A 16 14.63 1.43 15.47
CA LYS A 16 13.20 1.68 15.23
C LYS A 16 12.78 3.10 15.61
N ILE A 17 13.57 3.77 16.46
CA ILE A 17 13.24 5.10 17.01
C ILE A 17 13.83 6.25 16.18
N LEU A 18 14.92 6.01 15.43
CA LEU A 18 15.58 7.10 14.69
C LEU A 18 14.85 7.58 13.41
N CYS A 19 13.79 6.91 12.98
CA CYS A 19 13.01 7.33 11.81
C CYS A 19 11.77 8.18 12.16
N ILE A 20 11.54 8.50 13.44
CA ILE A 20 10.34 9.24 13.91
C ILE A 20 10.55 10.77 13.85
N LEU A 21 11.57 11.27 13.15
CA LEU A 21 11.91 12.70 13.12
C LEU A 21 12.12 13.19 11.70
N GLU A 22 11.06 13.12 10.89
CA GLU A 22 10.74 14.10 9.85
C GLU A 22 9.26 13.89 9.44
N ASP A 23 8.44 14.90 9.76
CA ASP A 23 6.98 14.90 9.85
C ASP A 23 6.22 14.25 8.66
N SER A 24 5.62 13.08 8.91
CA SER A 24 4.30 12.71 8.39
C SER A 24 3.75 11.54 9.20
N ASP A 25 2.73 11.83 10.01
CA ASP A 25 1.91 10.88 10.79
C ASP A 25 1.16 9.90 9.86
N PHE A 26 1.90 9.04 9.17
CA PHE A 26 1.34 7.84 8.59
C PHE A 26 1.91 6.67 9.37
N ASP A 27 1.21 6.30 10.45
CA ASP A 27 1.31 4.96 11.00
C ASP A 27 0.85 3.99 9.89
N LEU A 28 1.76 3.64 8.99
CA LEU A 28 1.60 2.53 8.05
C LEU A 28 1.69 1.25 8.89
N ASP A 29 0.65 0.99 9.70
CA ASP A 29 0.31 -0.38 10.07
C ASP A 29 0.37 -1.19 8.77
N GLU A 30 1.33 -2.12 8.71
CA GLU A 30 1.64 -2.89 7.50
C GLU A 30 0.33 -3.36 6.85
N ILE A 31 0.08 -2.92 5.61
CA ILE A 31 -1.20 -3.19 4.95
C ILE A 31 -1.16 -4.65 4.48
N PRO A 32 -2.04 -5.54 4.99
CA PRO A 32 -1.91 -6.95 4.72
C PRO A 32 -2.28 -7.29 3.26
N ILE A 33 -1.71 -8.39 2.75
CA ILE A 33 -2.03 -8.94 1.44
C ILE A 33 -3.55 -9.09 1.26
N GLY A 34 -4.05 -8.70 0.10
CA GLY A 34 -5.47 -8.73 -0.23
C GLY A 34 -6.23 -7.45 0.13
N SER A 35 -5.61 -6.53 0.88
CA SER A 35 -6.15 -5.20 1.14
C SER A 35 -6.13 -4.33 -0.11
N TYR A 36 -6.92 -3.26 -0.05
CA TYR A 36 -7.01 -2.24 -1.08
C TYR A 36 -6.38 -0.95 -0.58
N CYS A 37 -5.70 -0.25 -1.48
CA CYS A 37 -5.02 1.01 -1.19
C CYS A 37 -5.15 1.98 -2.37
N ILE A 38 -4.79 3.23 -2.12
CA ILE A 38 -4.52 4.20 -3.18
C ILE A 38 -3.01 4.30 -3.31
N LEU A 39 -2.53 4.12 -4.53
CA LEU A 39 -1.16 4.20 -4.93
C LEU A 39 -0.94 5.50 -5.72
N LYS A 40 0.13 6.22 -5.42
CA LYS A 40 0.62 7.33 -6.25
C LYS A 40 1.69 6.83 -7.22
N TYR A 41 1.49 7.04 -8.52
CA TYR A 41 2.46 6.68 -9.56
C TYR A 41 2.47 7.77 -10.63
N ASP A 42 3.64 8.30 -10.96
CA ASP A 42 3.84 9.38 -11.94
C ASP A 42 2.91 10.59 -11.70
N ASP A 43 2.85 11.04 -10.44
CA ASP A 43 1.98 12.13 -9.96
C ASP A 43 0.46 11.91 -10.09
N GLU A 44 0.03 10.74 -10.54
CA GLU A 44 -1.37 10.32 -10.58
C GLU A 44 -1.70 9.30 -9.48
N TYR A 45 -2.98 9.19 -9.14
CA TYR A 45 -3.47 8.33 -8.07
C TYR A 45 -4.34 7.21 -8.63
N TYR A 46 -4.09 5.99 -8.17
CA TYR A 46 -4.74 4.78 -8.66
C TYR A 46 -5.20 3.91 -7.49
N PRO A 47 -6.45 3.42 -7.51
CA PRO A 47 -6.84 2.33 -6.64
C PRO A 47 -6.02 1.08 -6.99
N ALA A 48 -5.54 0.41 -5.96
CA ALA A 48 -4.77 -0.80 -6.10
C ALA A 48 -5.16 -1.85 -5.08
N LYS A 49 -4.79 -3.10 -5.37
CA LYS A 49 -4.91 -4.24 -4.46
C LYS A 49 -3.52 -4.81 -4.23
N ILE A 50 -3.18 -5.01 -2.96
CA ILE A 50 -1.92 -5.65 -2.58
C ILE A 50 -2.01 -7.14 -2.88
N VAL A 51 -1.13 -7.63 -3.73
CA VAL A 51 -1.03 -9.03 -4.14
C VAL A 51 0.13 -9.72 -3.43
N HIS A 52 1.23 -9.01 -3.21
CA HIS A 52 2.41 -9.52 -2.51
C HIS A 52 3.06 -8.42 -1.67
N ILE A 53 3.83 -8.82 -0.66
CA ILE A 53 4.62 -7.93 0.19
C ILE A 53 6.04 -8.49 0.22
N ASN A 54 7.03 -7.61 0.08
CA ASN A 54 8.44 -7.89 0.35
C ASN A 54 8.94 -6.95 1.46
N GLU A 55 10.25 -6.97 1.76
CA GLU A 55 10.82 -6.22 2.89
C GLU A 55 10.60 -4.69 2.82
N GLN A 56 10.47 -4.11 1.62
CA GLN A 56 10.41 -2.65 1.42
C GLN A 56 9.32 -2.18 0.46
N GLU A 57 8.63 -3.11 -0.22
CA GLU A 57 7.75 -2.80 -1.34
C GLU A 57 6.47 -3.64 -1.31
N TYR A 58 5.39 -3.04 -1.80
CA TYR A 58 4.15 -3.73 -2.11
C TYR A 58 4.10 -4.09 -3.58
N TYR A 59 3.72 -5.32 -3.87
CA TYR A 59 3.34 -5.72 -5.22
C TYR A 59 1.85 -5.51 -5.39
N CYS A 60 1.49 -4.53 -6.20
CA CYS A 60 0.13 -4.02 -6.31
C CYS A 60 -0.42 -4.30 -7.71
N CYS A 61 -1.68 -4.75 -7.77
CA CYS A 61 -2.47 -4.72 -8.99
C CYS A 61 -3.25 -3.41 -9.02
N THR A 62 -3.12 -2.61 -10.07
CA THR A 62 -3.81 -1.31 -10.21
C THR A 62 -5.13 -1.45 -10.97
N MET A 63 -6.07 -0.57 -10.63
CA MET A 63 -7.29 -0.38 -11.41
C MET A 63 -7.06 0.70 -12.47
N THR A 64 -7.75 0.56 -13.60
CA THR A 64 -7.77 1.57 -14.66
C THR A 64 -9.06 2.36 -14.60
N LYS A 65 -8.98 3.66 -14.92
CA LYS A 65 -10.16 4.53 -14.99
C LYS A 65 -11.04 4.11 -16.17
N SER A 66 -12.34 3.92 -15.91
CA SER A 66 -13.34 3.46 -16.89
C SER A 66 -14.54 4.41 -17.01
N GLY A 67 -14.45 5.62 -16.43
CA GLY A 67 -15.48 6.66 -16.43
C GLY A 67 -15.14 7.76 -15.43
N ILE A 68 -16.10 8.67 -15.17
CA ILE A 68 -15.92 9.78 -14.22
C ILE A 68 -15.61 9.25 -12.80
N ASP A 69 -16.44 8.33 -12.30
CA ASP A 69 -16.28 7.72 -10.95
C ASP A 69 -16.14 6.19 -10.99
N HIS A 70 -15.80 5.64 -12.15
CA HIS A 70 -15.80 4.20 -12.39
C HIS A 70 -14.39 3.70 -12.66
N TRP A 71 -14.04 2.60 -12.00
CA TRP A 71 -12.76 1.93 -12.08
C TRP A 71 -12.95 0.49 -12.52
N LYS A 72 -11.99 -0.09 -13.23
CA LYS A 72 -12.04 -1.50 -13.63
C LYS A 72 -10.69 -2.17 -13.39
N TRP A 73 -10.74 -3.45 -13.04
CA TRP A 73 -9.55 -4.28 -13.16
C TRP A 73 -9.22 -4.45 -14.64
N PRO A 74 -7.97 -4.22 -15.06
CA PRO A 74 -7.59 -4.41 -16.46
C PRO A 74 -7.64 -5.90 -16.83
N ASP A 75 -7.98 -6.20 -18.09
CA ASP A 75 -8.06 -7.59 -18.59
C ASP A 75 -6.72 -8.33 -18.46
N LYS A 76 -5.63 -7.59 -18.67
CA LYS A 76 -4.27 -7.99 -18.32
C LYS A 76 -3.91 -7.26 -17.03
N ASN A 77 -3.69 -8.02 -15.96
CA ASN A 77 -3.30 -7.46 -14.67
C ASN A 77 -2.13 -6.49 -14.84
N ASP A 78 -2.35 -5.25 -14.40
CA ASP A 78 -1.31 -4.23 -14.34
C ASP A 78 -0.68 -4.33 -12.95
N LEU A 79 0.44 -5.05 -12.88
CA LEU A 79 1.12 -5.40 -11.64
C LEU A 79 2.46 -4.67 -11.57
N LEU A 80 2.67 -3.93 -10.49
CA LEU A 80 3.92 -3.20 -10.27
C LEU A 80 4.38 -3.29 -8.81
N TRP A 81 5.70 -3.18 -8.63
CA TRP A 81 6.31 -2.99 -7.31
C TRP A 81 6.30 -1.51 -6.99
N SER A 82 5.81 -1.17 -5.81
CA SER A 82 5.78 0.20 -5.33
C SER A 82 6.33 0.31 -3.91
N SER A 83 7.00 1.41 -3.64
CA SER A 83 7.49 1.73 -2.32
C SER A 83 6.32 1.91 -1.35
N PHE A 84 6.54 1.62 -0.08
CA PHE A 84 5.59 1.93 0.99
C PHE A 84 5.23 3.43 1.02
N GLN A 85 6.16 4.29 0.59
CA GLN A 85 5.96 5.74 0.52
C GLN A 85 4.99 6.17 -0.59
N ASP A 86 4.83 5.35 -1.62
CA ASP A 86 3.89 5.63 -2.73
C ASP A 86 2.46 5.23 -2.34
N ILE A 87 2.28 4.47 -1.27
CA ILE A 87 0.97 4.13 -0.75
C ILE A 87 0.43 5.31 0.06
N VAL A 88 -0.60 5.93 -0.49
CA VAL A 88 -1.17 7.15 0.04
C VAL A 88 -2.14 6.86 1.17
N GLN A 89 -2.97 5.81 1.02
CA GLN A 89 -3.87 5.36 2.07
C GLN A 89 -4.43 3.97 1.81
N LYS A 90 -4.81 3.28 2.89
CA LYS A 90 -5.67 2.09 2.84
C LYS A 90 -7.12 2.52 2.57
N ILE A 91 -7.82 1.76 1.74
CA ILE A 91 -9.23 2.00 1.41
C ILE A 91 -10.08 0.77 1.68
N GLU A 92 -11.39 0.96 1.71
CA GLU A 92 -12.32 -0.18 1.72
C GLU A 92 -12.29 -0.92 0.38
N LYS A 93 -12.86 -2.12 0.37
CA LYS A 93 -13.02 -2.90 -0.85
C LYS A 93 -13.85 -2.11 -1.89
N PRO A 94 -13.38 -1.96 -3.14
CA PRO A 94 -14.15 -1.35 -4.22
C PRO A 94 -15.53 -1.99 -4.38
N LYS A 95 -16.56 -1.15 -4.54
CA LYS A 95 -17.96 -1.60 -4.64
C LYS A 95 -18.31 -1.84 -6.10
N LEU A 96 -18.87 -3.01 -6.43
CA LEU A 96 -19.28 -3.30 -7.80
C LEU A 96 -20.39 -2.34 -8.22
N ALA A 97 -20.15 -1.55 -9.27
CA ALA A 97 -21.07 -0.55 -9.79
C ALA A 97 -22.09 -1.15 -10.76
N ASN A 98 -21.65 -2.09 -11.60
CA ASN A 98 -22.48 -2.71 -12.62
C ASN A 98 -21.99 -4.11 -13.02
N ASN A 99 -22.80 -4.83 -13.80
CA ASN A 99 -22.49 -6.17 -14.31
C ASN A 99 -21.38 -6.20 -15.38
N ARG A 100 -20.84 -5.03 -15.78
CA ARG A 100 -19.75 -4.92 -16.76
C ARG A 100 -18.37 -4.88 -16.09
N GLY A 101 -18.29 -5.15 -14.79
CA GLY A 101 -17.04 -5.17 -14.05
C GLY A 101 -16.49 -3.78 -13.70
N ALA A 102 -17.33 -2.75 -13.71
CA ALA A 102 -16.96 -1.44 -13.17
C ALA A 102 -17.17 -1.41 -11.65
N PHE A 103 -16.31 -0.69 -10.95
CA PHE A 103 -16.29 -0.53 -9.51
C PHE A 103 -16.28 0.96 -9.14
N LEU A 104 -16.88 1.27 -8.00
CA LEU A 104 -16.81 2.56 -7.34
C LEU A 104 -15.74 2.49 -6.24
N VAL A 105 -14.91 3.53 -6.19
CA VAL A 105 -13.92 3.75 -5.14
C VAL A 105 -14.17 5.16 -4.59
N PRO A 106 -15.07 5.32 -3.60
CA PRO A 106 -15.47 6.64 -3.10
C PRO A 106 -14.30 7.51 -2.64
N GLU A 107 -13.25 6.88 -2.12
CA GLU A 107 -12.03 7.53 -1.64
C GLU A 107 -11.24 8.23 -2.75
N MET A 108 -11.44 7.83 -4.01
CA MET A 108 -10.81 8.49 -5.16
C MET A 108 -11.37 9.88 -5.46
N HIS A 109 -12.54 10.25 -4.95
CA HIS A 109 -13.09 11.61 -5.20
C HIS A 109 -12.25 12.74 -4.57
N LYS A 110 -11.28 12.40 -3.71
CA LYS A 110 -10.32 13.34 -3.13
C LYS A 110 -9.17 13.71 -4.08
N TYR A 111 -8.93 12.89 -5.11
CA TYR A 111 -7.77 12.95 -6.00
C TYR A 111 -8.20 13.22 -7.44
#